data_AF-V5HSJ3-F1
#
_entry.id   AF-V5HSJ3-F1
#
_cell.length_a   1.000
_cell.length_b   1.000
_cell.length_c   1.000
_cell.angle_alpha   90.00
_cell.angle_beta   90.00
_cell.angle_gamma   90.00
#
_symmetry.space_group_name_H-M   'P 1'
#
loop_
_entity.id
_entity.type
_entity.pdbx_description
1 polymer ?
#
loop_
_entity_poly.entity_id
_entity_poly.type
_entity_poly.pdbx_seq_one_letter_code
_entity_poly.pdbx_strand_id
1 'polypeptide(L)'
;NKSKNNNNGIQFKYPPYIPDHKAFALKLLSLCEKGIYGTRINDLKVDFKNCTFLCIRKSGNLTLPLPIETPCGPKNQTCKNKDECVGYIPGC
;
A
#
# COMPACT_ATOMS: atom_id res chain seq x y z
N ASN A 1 15.18 -14.57 -29.81
CA ASN A 1 14.00 -14.47 -28.92
C ASN A 1 14.22 -13.42 -27.84
N LYS A 2 13.74 -12.20 -28.03
CA LYS A 2 13.71 -11.19 -26.95
C LYS A 2 12.37 -10.47 -27.02
N SER A 3 11.38 -11.02 -26.33
CA SER A 3 10.06 -10.41 -26.21
C SER A 3 10.20 -9.12 -25.40
N LYS A 4 10.11 -7.98 -26.09
CA LYS A 4 9.85 -6.67 -25.50
C LYS A 4 8.41 -6.67 -25.01
N ASN A 5 8.19 -7.01 -23.74
CA ASN A 5 6.90 -6.77 -23.10
C ASN A 5 6.85 -5.31 -22.67
N ASN A 6 6.32 -4.45 -23.55
CA ASN A 6 5.86 -3.11 -23.22
C ASN A 6 4.58 -3.22 -22.35
N ASN A 7 4.75 -3.68 -21.11
CA ASN A 7 3.70 -3.58 -20.11
C ASN A 7 3.86 -2.20 -19.45
N ASN A 8 3.06 -1.22 -19.86
CA ASN A 8 2.83 0.00 -19.07
C ASN A 8 2.06 -0.37 -17.78
N GLY A 9 2.65 -1.25 -16.97
CA GLY A 9 2.10 -1.69 -15.69
C GLY A 9 2.22 -0.54 -14.70
N ILE A 10 1.17 -0.35 -13.89
CA ILE A 10 1.18 0.60 -12.79
C ILE A 10 2.37 0.24 -11.90
N GLN A 11 3.38 1.12 -11.87
CA GLN A 11 4.52 0.97 -10.98
C GLN A 11 4.16 1.61 -9.65
N PHE A 12 3.99 0.77 -8.63
CA PHE A 12 3.79 1.23 -7.26
C PHE A 12 5.13 1.62 -6.63
N LYS A 13 5.10 2.63 -5.76
CA LYS A 13 6.26 3.09 -4.99
C LYS A 13 6.26 2.53 -3.57
N TYR A 14 5.86 1.26 -3.42
CA TYR A 14 5.92 0.60 -2.12
C TYR A 14 7.36 0.18 -1.77
N PRO A 15 7.66 0.02 -0.47
CA PRO A 15 8.94 -0.52 -0.03
C PRO A 15 9.23 -1.91 -0.59
N PRO A 16 10.51 -2.30 -0.71
CA PRO A 16 10.92 -3.62 -1.21
C PRO A 16 10.49 -4.78 -0.30
N TYR A 17 10.22 -4.52 0.99
CA TYR A 17 9.70 -5.53 1.92
C TYR A 17 8.21 -5.83 1.71
N ILE A 18 7.53 -5.15 0.78
CA ILE A 18 6.20 -5.55 0.29
C ILE A 18 6.40 -6.50 -0.89
N PRO A 19 6.08 -7.80 -0.75
CA PRO A 19 6.47 -8.81 -1.73
C PRO A 19 5.70 -8.72 -3.05
N ASP A 20 4.41 -8.40 -3.01
CA ASP A 20 3.57 -8.20 -4.19
C ASP A 20 2.83 -6.85 -4.09
N HIS A 21 3.37 -5.87 -4.79
CA HIS A 21 2.86 -4.50 -4.79
C HIS A 21 1.45 -4.41 -5.36
N LYS A 22 1.15 -5.18 -6.41
CA LYS A 22 -0.14 -5.14 -7.08
C LYS A 22 -1.21 -5.80 -6.22
N ALA A 23 -0.93 -6.98 -5.67
CA ALA A 23 -1.86 -7.65 -4.76
C ALA A 23 -2.10 -6.82 -3.50
N PHE A 24 -1.06 -6.18 -2.97
CA PHE A 24 -1.18 -5.28 -1.82
C PHE A 24 -2.08 -4.08 -2.14
N ALA A 25 -1.86 -3.38 -3.26
CA ALA A 25 -2.72 -2.29 -3.70
C ALA A 25 -4.20 -2.73 -3.87
N LEU A 26 -4.44 -3.88 -4.48
CA LEU A 26 -5.81 -4.41 -4.63
C LEU A 26 -6.46 -4.75 -3.28
N LYS A 27 -5.70 -5.28 -2.32
CA LYS A 27 -6.16 -5.52 -0.95
C LYS A 27 -6.53 -4.20 -0.25
N LEU A 28 -5.70 -3.17 -0.36
CA LEU A 28 -6.02 -1.86 0.23
C LEU A 28 -7.26 -1.22 -0.42
N LEU A 29 -7.37 -1.32 -1.75
CA LEU A 29 -8.52 -0.81 -2.48
C LEU A 29 -9.82 -1.51 -2.05
N SER A 30 -9.80 -2.84 -1.84
CA SER A 30 -10.98 -3.59 -1.40
C SER A 30 -11.39 -3.25 0.04
N LEU A 31 -10.43 -2.88 0.89
CA LEU A 31 -10.67 -2.39 2.25
C LEU A 31 -11.25 -0.97 2.27
N CYS A 32 -10.91 -0.12 1.30
CA CYS A 32 -11.49 1.22 1.20
C CYS A 32 -12.99 1.22 1.00
N GLU A 33 -13.60 0.16 0.44
CA GLU A 33 -15.00 -0.28 0.59
C GLU A 33 -15.39 -1.14 -0.61
N LYS A 34 -16.16 -2.18 -0.33
CA LYS A 34 -16.93 -2.97 -1.31
C LYS A 34 -17.91 -2.05 -2.06
N GLY A 35 -17.57 -1.60 -3.27
CA GLY A 35 -18.57 -1.27 -4.30
C GLY A 35 -19.01 0.19 -4.47
N ILE A 36 -18.35 1.20 -3.87
CA ILE A 36 -18.63 2.60 -4.23
C ILE A 36 -17.75 3.03 -5.42
N TYR A 37 -18.39 3.33 -6.55
CA TYR A 37 -17.73 3.82 -7.76
C TYR A 37 -16.91 5.09 -7.47
N GLY A 38 -15.61 5.05 -7.79
CA GLY A 38 -14.72 6.21 -7.71
C GLY A 38 -13.76 6.23 -6.52
N THR A 39 -13.78 5.20 -5.66
CA THR A 39 -12.79 5.03 -4.60
C THR A 39 -11.40 4.76 -5.19
N ARG A 40 -10.38 5.43 -4.64
CA ARG A 40 -8.98 5.27 -5.04
C ARG A 40 -8.10 5.16 -3.81
N ILE A 41 -6.95 4.51 -3.99
CA ILE A 41 -5.84 4.57 -3.05
C ILE A 41 -4.69 5.35 -3.67
N ASN A 42 -3.88 5.98 -2.83
CA ASN A 42 -2.63 6.60 -3.24
C ASN A 42 -1.49 5.84 -2.57
N ASP A 43 -0.65 5.18 -3.37
CA ASP A 43 0.48 4.38 -2.90
C ASP A 43 1.53 5.23 -2.16
N LEU A 44 1.62 6.52 -2.48
CA LEU A 44 2.45 7.50 -1.76
C LEU A 44 1.88 7.93 -0.40
N LYS A 45 0.63 7.54 -0.08
CA LYS A 45 -0.06 7.90 1.16
C LYS A 45 -0.33 6.65 2.03
N VAL A 46 0.53 5.64 1.91
CA VAL A 46 0.59 4.52 2.85
C VAL A 46 1.64 4.85 3.91
N ASP A 47 1.22 4.90 5.16
CA ASP A 47 2.08 5.16 6.31
C ASP A 47 2.42 3.84 6.98
N PHE A 48 3.58 3.27 6.64
CA PHE A 48 4.07 2.03 7.23
C PHE A 48 4.47 2.19 8.70
N LYS A 49 4.85 3.41 9.14
CA LYS A 49 5.22 3.67 10.54
C LYS A 49 3.98 3.64 11.45
N ASN A 50 2.91 4.32 11.05
CA ASN A 50 1.66 4.38 11.80
C ASN A 50 0.69 3.25 11.44
N CYS A 51 1.03 2.45 10.44
CA CYS A 51 0.22 1.37 9.89
C CYS A 51 -1.17 1.84 9.46
N THR A 52 -1.20 2.88 8.62
CA THR A 52 -2.43 3.45 8.07
C THR A 52 -2.28 3.70 6.57
N PHE A 53 -3.40 3.88 5.89
CA PHE A 53 -3.44 4.27 4.49
C PHE A 53 -4.63 5.16 4.20
N LEU A 54 -4.50 6.00 3.18
CA LEU A 54 -5.54 6.93 2.76
C LEU A 54 -6.41 6.36 1.63
N CYS A 55 -7.70 6.26 1.91
CA CYS A 55 -8.75 6.07 0.94
C CYS A 55 -9.27 7.42 0.46
N ILE A 56 -9.25 7.64 -0.85
CA ILE A 56 -9.81 8.83 -1.48
C ILE A 56 -11.19 8.47 -2.03
N ARG A 57 -12.24 9.06 -1.46
CA ARG A 57 -13.62 8.89 -1.89
C ARG A 57 -14.22 10.25 -2.25
N LYS A 58 -15.33 10.26 -3.01
CA LYS A 58 -16.06 11.51 -3.33
C LYS A 58 -16.59 12.23 -2.09
N SER A 59 -16.99 11.47 -1.06
CA SER A 59 -17.52 12.00 0.20
C SER A 59 -16.44 12.55 1.15
N GLY A 60 -15.16 12.36 0.81
CA GLY A 60 -14.04 12.77 1.63
C GLY A 60 -12.94 11.71 1.72
N ASN A 61 -11.80 12.14 2.24
CA ASN A 61 -10.68 11.26 2.50
C ASN A 61 -10.91 10.49 3.81
N LEU A 62 -10.69 9.18 3.78
CA LEU A 62 -10.78 8.31 4.96
C LEU A 62 -9.42 7.66 5.20
N THR A 63 -8.91 7.76 6.42
CA THR A 63 -7.69 7.05 6.82
C THR A 63 -8.10 5.75 7.51
N LEU A 64 -7.62 4.61 7.01
CA LEU A 64 -7.92 3.28 7.54
C LEU A 64 -6.64 2.60 8.06
N PRO A 65 -6.74 1.68 9.04
CA PRO A 65 -5.61 0.89 9.49
C PRO A 65 -5.20 -0.14 8.43
N LEU A 66 -3.90 -0.36 8.29
CA LEU A 66 -3.38 -1.49 7.53
C LEU A 66 -3.71 -2.82 8.22
N PRO A 67 -3.86 -3.93 7.47
CA PRO A 67 -3.92 -5.27 8.06
C PRO A 67 -2.76 -5.53 9.03
N ILE A 68 -3.03 -6.19 10.15
CA ILE A 68 -2.02 -6.44 11.20
C ILE A 68 -0.81 -7.22 10.70
N GLU A 69 -1.00 -8.06 9.68
CA GLU A 69 0.03 -8.88 9.04
C GLU A 69 0.81 -8.14 7.95
N THR A 70 0.46 -6.89 7.64
CA THR A 70 1.17 -6.11 6.62
C THR A 70 2.62 -5.87 7.05
N PRO A 71 3.62 -6.26 6.22
CA PRO A 71 5.01 -5.93 6.48
C PRO A 71 5.19 -4.42 6.57
N CYS A 72 5.87 -3.95 7.61
CA CYS A 72 6.10 -2.53 7.87
C CYS A 72 7.58 -2.17 8.07
N GLY A 73 8.48 -3.13 7.82
CA GLY A 73 9.92 -2.94 7.91
C GLY A 73 10.72 -4.12 7.36
N PRO A 74 12.03 -3.95 7.14
CA PRO A 74 12.87 -4.92 6.42
C PRO A 74 13.18 -6.19 7.22
N LYS A 75 12.94 -6.20 8.53
CA LYS A 75 13.27 -7.34 9.43
C LYS A 75 12.05 -8.20 9.77
N ASN A 76 11.18 -8.45 8.80
CA ASN A 76 9.90 -9.17 8.97
C ASN A 76 8.96 -8.52 10.01
N GLN A 77 9.11 -7.22 10.23
CA GLN A 77 8.26 -6.45 11.13
C GLN A 77 6.89 -6.29 10.49
N THR A 78 5.83 -6.31 11.31
CA THR A 78 4.45 -6.22 10.84
C THR A 78 3.67 -5.20 11.66
N CYS A 79 2.55 -4.75 11.10
CA CYS A 79 1.64 -3.81 11.77
C CYS A 79 1.02 -4.32 13.08
N LYS A 80 1.24 -5.59 13.43
CA LYS A 80 0.95 -6.16 14.75
C LYS A 80 1.73 -5.45 15.87
N ASN A 81 2.99 -5.10 15.62
CA ASN A 81 3.87 -4.38 16.55
C ASN A 81 4.32 -3.05 15.92
N LYS A 82 3.45 -2.03 15.99
CA LYS A 82 3.68 -0.74 15.31
C LYS A 82 4.98 -0.03 15.73
N ASP A 83 5.41 -0.22 16.97
CA ASP A 83 6.63 0.42 17.50
C ASP A 83 7.91 -0.04 16.80
N GLU A 84 7.88 -1.20 16.15
CA GLU A 84 9.00 -1.74 15.37
C GLU A 84 8.98 -1.26 13.91
N CYS A 85 7.88 -0.66 13.46
CA CYS A 85 7.71 -0.26 12.07
C CYS A 85 8.56 0.97 11.72
N VAL A 86 9.04 1.00 10.47
CA VAL A 86 9.87 2.09 9.97
C VAL A 86 9.12 2.90 8.92
N GLY A 87 9.32 4.21 8.93
CA GLY A 87 8.85 5.06 7.84
C GLY A 87 9.57 4.69 6.54
N TYR A 88 8.87 4.82 5.42
CA TYR A 88 9.45 4.63 4.10
C TYR A 88 9.35 5.92 3.30
N ILE A 89 10.49 6.38 2.76
CA ILE A 89 10.57 7.49 1.82
C ILE A 89 11.03 6.90 0.49
N PRO A 90 10.21 6.92 -0.57
CA PRO A 90 10.61 6.40 -1.87
C PRO A 90 11.81 7.17 -2.43
N GLY A 91 12.93 6.48 -2.71
CA GLY A 91 14.05 7.05 -3.46
C GLY A 91 15.23 7.61 -2.65
N CYS A 92 15.40 7.24 -1.39
CA CYS A 92 16.65 7.45 -0.62
C CYS A 92 17.39 6.15 -0.38
#